data_AF-A0A7S3MJ38-F1
#
_entry.id   AF-A0A7S3MJ38-F1
#
_cell.length_a   1.000
_cell.length_b   1.000
_cell.length_c   1.000
_cell.angle_alpha   90.00
_cell.angle_beta   90.00
_cell.angle_gamma   90.00
#
_symmetry.space_group_name_H-M   'P 1'
#
loop_
_entity.id
_entity.type
_entity.pdbx_description
1 polymer ?
#
loop_
_entity_poly.entity_id
_entity_poly.type
_entity_poly.pdbx_seq_one_letter_code
_entity_poly.pdbx_strand_id
1 'polypeptide(L)'
;EIATLHRMLSANYAFSDPHRFQLLQLHSGIPRAEQDRVFHALRPGQHKIILSTNIAETSITIDDVTVVINAGRAKENTYDPHTKLAYLQTSWVSQASARQRRGRAGRTQSGVCFHLYSTLRSQHLSAFQDSELLRIPLEEIVLQAKSLGVAPGEGDALDSVTSFLLRAMDPPHQLSVRNAVSALQSINCL
;
A
#
# COMPACT_ATOMS: atom_id res chain seq x y z
N GLU A 1 3.64 -10.73 -9.40
CA GLU A 1 4.92 -11.10 -8.76
C GLU A 1 4.74 -12.18 -7.68
N ILE A 2 3.83 -11.98 -6.70
CA ILE A 2 3.56 -12.98 -5.64
C ILE A 2 3.22 -14.37 -6.22
N ALA A 3 2.25 -14.46 -7.13
CA ALA A 3 1.87 -15.73 -7.75
C ALA A 3 3.03 -16.42 -8.50
N THR A 4 3.90 -15.64 -9.15
CA THR A 4 5.09 -16.15 -9.83
C THR A 4 6.07 -16.77 -8.84
N LEU A 5 6.40 -16.05 -7.76
CA LEU A 5 7.31 -16.55 -6.73
C LEU A 5 6.72 -17.75 -5.98
N HIS A 6 5.41 -17.73 -5.69
CA HIS A 6 4.71 -18.85 -5.09
C HIS A 6 4.87 -20.12 -5.94
N ARG A 7 4.65 -20.02 -7.26
CA ARG A 7 4.83 -21.13 -8.20
C ARG A 7 6.28 -21.60 -8.26
N MET A 8 7.25 -20.68 -8.26
CA MET A 8 8.68 -21.04 -8.24
C MET A 8 9.07 -21.80 -6.97
N LEU A 9 8.60 -21.36 -5.80
CA LEU A 9 8.86 -22.04 -4.53
C LEU A 9 8.15 -23.40 -4.47
N SER A 10 6.90 -23.47 -4.93
CA SER A 10 6.13 -24.72 -4.95
C SER A 10 6.75 -25.77 -5.87
N ALA A 11 7.40 -25.35 -6.96
CA ALA A 11 8.08 -26.24 -7.90
C ALA A 11 9.50 -26.63 -7.44
N ASN A 12 10.05 -25.99 -6.41
CA ASN A 12 11.39 -26.26 -5.91
C ASN A 12 11.34 -27.34 -4.82
N TYR A 13 12.08 -28.44 -5.03
CA TYR A 13 12.11 -29.58 -4.11
C TYR A 13 12.42 -29.18 -2.65
N ALA A 14 13.23 -28.13 -2.44
CA ALA A 14 13.61 -27.67 -1.11
C ALA A 14 12.45 -27.05 -0.31
N PHE A 15 11.45 -26.48 -0.99
CA PHE A 15 10.33 -25.76 -0.37
C PHE A 15 8.96 -26.41 -0.63
N SER A 16 8.92 -27.45 -1.47
CA SER A 16 7.69 -28.12 -1.88
C SER A 16 7.09 -29.08 -0.84
N ASP A 17 7.88 -29.50 0.16
CA ASP A 17 7.41 -30.44 1.20
C ASP A 17 6.43 -29.75 2.18
N PRO A 18 5.14 -30.11 2.18
CA PRO A 18 4.14 -29.47 3.02
C PRO A 18 4.30 -29.81 4.51
N HIS A 19 5.04 -30.86 4.87
CA HIS A 19 5.36 -31.17 6.27
C HIS A 19 6.42 -30.20 6.84
N ARG A 20 7.26 -29.63 5.97
CA ARG A 20 8.33 -28.70 6.35
C ARG A 20 8.00 -27.25 6.08
N PHE A 21 7.28 -26.95 5.00
CA PHE A 21 6.98 -25.58 4.59
C PHE A 21 5.50 -25.38 4.30
N GLN A 22 4.95 -24.26 4.78
CA GLN A 22 3.64 -23.76 4.40
C GLN A 22 3.81 -22.47 3.61
N LEU A 23 3.50 -22.51 2.31
CA LEU A 23 3.53 -21.33 1.44
C LEU A 23 2.17 -20.64 1.49
N LEU A 24 2.16 -19.35 1.82
CA LEU A 24 0.94 -18.53 1.93
C LEU A 24 1.09 -17.25 1.12
N GLN A 25 -0.01 -16.78 0.53
CA GLN A 25 -0.07 -15.50 -0.16
C GLN A 25 -0.90 -14.51 0.67
N LEU A 26 -0.47 -13.25 0.74
CA LEU A 26 -1.14 -12.20 1.50
C LEU A 26 -1.22 -10.90 0.70
N HIS A 27 -2.39 -10.64 0.12
CA HIS A 27 -2.69 -9.40 -0.58
C HIS A 27 -4.19 -9.13 -0.58
N SER A 28 -4.58 -7.89 -0.89
CA SER A 28 -5.98 -7.42 -0.82
C SER A 28 -6.96 -8.27 -1.63
N GLY A 29 -6.54 -8.83 -2.77
CA GLY A 29 -7.37 -9.72 -3.59
C GLY A 29 -7.57 -11.16 -3.08
N ILE A 30 -6.93 -11.59 -1.99
CA ILE A 30 -7.14 -12.94 -1.41
C ILE A 30 -8.38 -12.92 -0.50
N PRO A 31 -9.27 -13.93 -0.53
CA PRO A 31 -10.41 -14.01 0.39
C PRO A 31 -9.99 -13.94 1.86
N ARG A 32 -10.79 -13.30 2.72
CA ARG A 32 -10.46 -13.10 4.13
C ARG A 32 -10.12 -14.41 4.86
N ALA A 33 -10.91 -15.45 4.65
CA ALA A 33 -10.68 -16.77 5.24
C ALA A 33 -9.30 -17.37 4.87
N GLU A 34 -8.78 -17.07 3.68
CA GLU A 34 -7.43 -17.49 3.28
C GLU A 34 -6.35 -16.60 3.88
N GLN A 35 -6.59 -15.29 3.99
CA GLN A 35 -5.66 -14.38 4.67
C GLN A 35 -5.48 -14.78 6.14
N ASP A 36 -6.56 -15.19 6.82
CA ASP A 36 -6.52 -15.55 8.23
C ASP A 36 -5.60 -16.76 8.53
N ARG A 37 -5.30 -17.58 7.51
CA ARG A 37 -4.35 -18.70 7.64
C ARG A 37 -2.95 -18.25 8.05
N VAL A 38 -2.57 -17.00 7.80
CA VAL A 38 -1.26 -16.49 8.22
C VAL A 38 -1.12 -16.41 9.73
N PHE A 39 -2.24 -16.34 10.47
CA PHE A 39 -2.26 -16.30 11.93
C PHE A 39 -2.28 -17.68 12.58
N HIS A 40 -2.53 -18.74 11.82
CA HIS A 40 -2.57 -20.08 12.37
C HIS A 40 -1.18 -20.54 12.83
N ALA A 41 -1.15 -21.19 13.99
CA ALA A 41 0.05 -21.81 14.52
C ALA A 41 0.52 -22.95 13.62
N LEU A 42 1.84 -23.09 13.51
CA LEU A 42 2.46 -24.16 12.72
C LEU A 42 2.63 -25.43 13.56
N ARG A 43 2.73 -26.56 12.85
CA ARG A 43 3.18 -27.81 13.48
C ARG A 43 4.66 -27.69 13.89
N PRO A 44 5.10 -28.37 14.96
CA PRO A 44 6.51 -28.40 15.33
C PRO A 44 7.40 -28.85 14.16
N GLY A 45 8.48 -28.10 13.88
CA GLY A 45 9.39 -28.37 12.77
C GLY A 45 8.93 -27.87 11.39
N GLN A 46 7.74 -27.27 11.30
CA GLN A 46 7.25 -26.63 10.08
C GLN A 46 7.57 -25.13 10.08
N HIS A 47 7.88 -24.57 8.90
CA HIS A 47 8.09 -23.15 8.68
C HIS A 47 7.00 -22.58 7.77
N LYS A 48 6.62 -21.33 7.98
CA LYS A 48 5.65 -20.59 7.14
C LYS A 48 6.38 -19.54 6.33
N ILE A 49 6.11 -19.50 5.04
CA ILE A 49 6.65 -18.49 4.11
C ILE A 49 5.46 -17.69 3.59
N ILE A 50 5.42 -16.42 3.96
CA ILE A 50 4.32 -15.50 3.62
C ILE A 50 4.79 -14.57 2.51
N LEU A 51 4.17 -14.69 1.34
CA LEU A 51 4.43 -13.82 0.20
C LEU A 51 3.41 -12.68 0.23
N SER A 52 3.85 -11.50 0.69
CA SER A 52 2.96 -10.37 0.97
C SER A 52 3.22 -9.14 0.12
N THR A 53 2.16 -8.36 -0.10
CA THR A 53 2.26 -6.93 -0.48
C THR A 53 2.52 -6.06 0.76
N ASN A 54 2.48 -4.74 0.59
CA ASN A 54 2.55 -3.77 1.69
C ASN A 54 1.39 -3.87 2.71
N ILE A 55 0.38 -4.72 2.50
CA ILE A 55 -0.66 -4.97 3.52
C ILE A 55 -0.10 -5.49 4.86
N ALA A 56 1.00 -6.25 4.82
CA ALA A 56 1.68 -6.70 6.04
C ALA A 56 2.54 -5.62 6.70
N GLU A 57 2.68 -4.43 6.11
CA GLU A 57 3.55 -3.37 6.59
C GLU A 57 2.97 -2.66 7.81
N THR A 58 1.66 -2.40 7.84
CA THR A 58 0.98 -1.59 8.88
C THR A 58 -0.13 -2.34 9.60
N SER A 59 -1.02 -3.01 8.89
CA SER A 59 -2.34 -3.40 9.44
C SER A 59 -2.43 -4.81 10.03
N ILE A 60 -1.36 -5.60 9.98
CA ILE A 60 -1.41 -7.01 10.36
C ILE A 60 -0.28 -7.34 11.34
N THR A 61 -0.60 -8.03 12.43
CA THR A 61 0.40 -8.53 13.39
C THR A 61 0.48 -10.04 13.26
N ILE A 62 1.63 -10.52 12.78
CA ILE A 62 1.93 -11.95 12.65
C ILE A 62 3.07 -12.23 13.65
N ASP A 63 2.74 -12.90 14.74
CA ASP A 63 3.61 -12.98 15.93
C ASP A 63 4.86 -13.84 15.72
N ASP A 64 4.84 -14.78 14.78
CA ASP A 64 5.92 -15.76 14.55
C ASP A 64 6.92 -15.36 13.45
N VAL A 65 6.91 -14.11 13.00
CA VAL A 65 7.84 -13.63 11.96
C VAL A 65 9.21 -13.29 12.55
N THR A 66 10.22 -14.08 12.19
CA THR A 66 11.63 -13.86 12.57
C THR A 66 12.50 -13.41 11.40
N VAL A 67 12.06 -13.65 10.16
CA VAL A 67 12.80 -13.29 8.95
C VAL A 67 11.91 -12.47 8.03
N VAL A 68 12.38 -11.30 7.65
CA VAL A 68 11.74 -10.44 6.64
C VAL A 68 12.67 -10.33 5.44
N ILE A 69 12.14 -10.57 4.24
CA ILE A 69 12.84 -10.31 2.97
C ILE A 69 12.13 -9.15 2.28
N ASN A 70 12.74 -7.97 2.33
CA ASN A 70 12.20 -6.76 1.73
C ASN A 70 12.77 -6.56 0.32
N ALA A 71 11.93 -6.76 -0.70
CA ALA A 71 12.28 -6.51 -2.10
C ALA A 71 12.53 -5.02 -2.42
N GLY A 72 12.18 -4.10 -1.53
CA GLY A 72 12.42 -2.66 -1.70
C GLY A 72 11.48 -1.94 -2.68
N ARG A 73 10.45 -2.63 -3.18
CA ARG A 73 9.47 -2.06 -4.11
C ARG A 73 8.06 -2.08 -3.54
N ALA A 74 7.23 -1.16 -4.01
CA ALA A 74 5.79 -1.11 -3.77
C ALA A 74 5.07 -0.79 -5.08
N LYS A 75 3.81 -1.26 -5.20
CA LYS A 75 2.89 -0.83 -6.26
C LYS A 75 1.91 0.16 -5.65
N GLU A 76 1.83 1.33 -6.24
CA GLU A 76 1.09 2.46 -5.70
C GLU A 76 0.22 3.07 -6.79
N ASN A 77 -0.98 3.49 -6.43
CA ASN A 77 -1.81 4.28 -7.32
C ASN A 77 -1.16 5.67 -7.48
N THR A 78 -0.97 6.05 -8.73
CA THR A 78 -0.46 7.34 -9.17
C THR A 78 -1.50 7.99 -10.08
N TYR A 79 -1.57 9.32 -10.03
CA TYR A 79 -2.44 10.12 -10.88
C TYR A 79 -1.64 11.23 -11.56
N ASP A 80 -1.74 11.32 -12.88
CA ASP A 80 -1.21 12.45 -13.65
C ASP A 80 -2.34 13.42 -13.98
N PRO A 81 -2.36 14.63 -13.41
CA PRO A 81 -3.42 15.60 -13.64
C PRO A 81 -3.40 16.23 -15.04
N HIS A 82 -2.30 16.15 -15.79
CA HIS A 82 -2.26 16.68 -17.16
C HIS A 82 -2.93 15.73 -18.15
N THR A 83 -2.67 14.43 -18.01
CA THR A 83 -3.29 13.39 -18.85
C THR A 83 -4.62 12.88 -18.31
N LYS A 84 -4.94 13.21 -17.04
CA LYS A 84 -6.11 12.70 -16.30
C LYS A 84 -6.12 11.19 -16.16
N LEU A 85 -4.95 10.56 -16.16
CA LEU A 85 -4.82 9.11 -16.08
C LEU A 85 -4.38 8.68 -14.68
N ALA A 86 -5.17 7.78 -14.11
CA ALA A 86 -4.78 7.00 -12.93
C ALA A 86 -4.13 5.70 -13.39
N TYR A 87 -3.00 5.33 -12.79
CA TYR A 87 -2.29 4.11 -13.11
C TYR A 87 -1.56 3.54 -11.90
N LEU A 88 -1.28 2.25 -11.95
CA LEU A 88 -0.53 1.55 -10.90
C LEU A 88 0.96 1.57 -11.25
N GLN A 89 1.75 2.29 -10.46
CA GLN A 89 3.20 2.42 -10.69
C GLN A 89 3.97 1.57 -9.69
N THR A 90 5.01 0.87 -10.17
CA THR A 90 5.95 0.20 -9.26
C THR A 90 7.09 1.15 -8.90
N SER A 91 7.12 1.64 -7.67
CA SER A 91 8.12 2.57 -7.14
C SER A 91 9.07 1.88 -6.13
N TRP A 92 10.12 2.60 -5.74
CA TRP A 92 10.94 2.24 -4.60
C TRP A 92 10.20 2.61 -3.31
N VAL A 93 10.35 1.80 -2.26
CA VAL A 93 9.77 2.12 -0.95
C VAL A 93 10.48 3.28 -0.29
N SER A 94 9.78 3.97 0.60
CA SER A 94 10.40 4.97 1.49
C SER A 94 11.28 4.32 2.56
N GLN A 95 12.15 5.11 3.19
CA GLN A 95 12.90 4.69 4.37
C GLN A 95 11.95 4.34 5.52
N ALA A 96 10.87 5.10 5.72
CA ALA A 96 9.85 4.79 6.72
C ALA A 96 9.23 3.41 6.48
N SER A 97 8.84 3.11 5.25
CA SER A 97 8.29 1.80 4.87
C SER A 97 9.30 0.66 5.07
N ALA A 98 10.55 0.86 4.68
CA ALA A 98 11.61 -0.11 4.94
C ALA A 98 11.80 -0.38 6.45
N ARG A 99 11.71 0.65 7.29
CA ARG A 99 11.77 0.51 8.76
C ARG A 99 10.55 -0.23 9.31
N GLN A 100 9.34 0.04 8.82
CA GLN A 100 8.13 -0.67 9.22
C GLN A 100 8.22 -2.16 8.87
N ARG A 101 8.66 -2.48 7.64
CA ARG A 101 8.91 -3.88 7.23
C ARG A 101 9.94 -4.56 8.11
N ARG A 102 11.07 -3.89 8.39
CA ARG A 102 12.09 -4.41 9.32
C ARG A 102 11.50 -4.72 10.68
N GLY A 103 10.62 -3.85 11.21
CA GLY A 103 9.94 -4.04 12.49
C GLY A 103 8.98 -5.23 12.55
N ARG A 104 8.72 -5.91 11.43
CA ARG A 104 7.98 -7.18 11.41
C ARG A 104 8.82 -8.36 11.86
N ALA A 105 10.14 -8.30 11.67
CA ALA A 105 11.07 -9.21 12.33
C ALA A 105 11.50 -8.59 13.67
N GLY A 106 11.28 -9.28 14.79
CA GLY A 106 11.74 -8.77 16.09
C GLY A 106 10.65 -8.51 17.13
N ARG A 107 9.39 -8.86 16.88
CA ARG A 107 8.29 -8.58 17.84
C ARG A 107 8.31 -9.50 19.06
N THR A 108 8.37 -10.80 18.84
CA THR A 108 8.30 -11.84 19.89
C THR A 108 9.67 -12.39 20.26
N GLN A 109 10.63 -12.33 19.35
CA GLN A 109 12.00 -12.80 19.49
C GLN A 109 12.92 -12.09 18.51
N SER A 110 14.24 -12.24 18.67
CA SER A 110 15.23 -11.67 17.75
C SER A 110 14.98 -12.11 16.31
N GLY A 111 15.13 -11.18 15.36
CA GLY A 111 14.84 -11.41 13.96
C GLY A 111 15.79 -10.67 13.02
N VAL A 112 15.75 -11.05 11.74
CA VAL A 112 16.62 -10.51 10.70
C VAL A 112 15.77 -9.96 9.55
N CYS A 113 16.18 -8.82 9.00
CA CYS A 113 15.57 -8.23 7.82
C CYS A 113 16.60 -8.10 6.71
N PHE A 114 16.35 -8.76 5.58
CA PHE A 114 17.17 -8.66 4.37
C PHE A 114 16.56 -7.64 3.42
N HIS A 115 17.33 -6.61 3.08
CA HIS A 115 16.94 -5.62 2.08
C HIS A 115 17.59 -5.97 0.74
N LEU A 116 16.78 -6.19 -0.30
CA LEU A 116 17.27 -6.58 -1.63
C LEU A 116 17.64 -5.36 -2.50
N TYR A 117 18.36 -4.42 -1.89
CA TYR A 117 18.87 -3.22 -2.54
C TYR A 117 20.15 -2.76 -1.85
N SER A 118 21.03 -2.07 -2.60
CA SER A 118 22.33 -1.64 -2.09
C SER A 118 22.21 -0.56 -1.00
N THR A 119 23.26 -0.43 -0.20
CA THR A 119 23.39 0.67 0.77
C THR A 119 23.27 2.04 0.09
N LEU A 120 23.86 2.19 -1.11
CA LEU A 120 23.72 3.41 -1.91
C LEU A 120 22.25 3.68 -2.26
N ARG A 121 21.49 2.66 -2.69
CA ARG A 121 20.06 2.80 -2.95
C ARG A 121 19.32 3.19 -1.68
N SER A 122 19.64 2.57 -0.54
CA SER A 122 19.01 2.87 0.75
C SER A 122 19.18 4.34 1.17
N GLN A 123 20.34 4.94 0.89
CA GLN A 123 20.63 6.35 1.19
C GLN A 123 19.82 7.32 0.30
N HIS A 124 19.44 6.88 -0.90
CA HIS A 124 18.67 7.67 -1.86
C HIS A 124 17.17 7.39 -1.84
N LEU A 125 16.67 6.54 -0.93
CA LEU A 125 15.24 6.37 -0.74
C LEU A 125 14.64 7.64 -0.10
N SER A 126 13.44 8.02 -0.54
CA SER A 126 12.68 9.09 0.11
C SER A 126 12.47 8.79 1.59
N ALA A 127 12.46 9.81 2.45
CA ALA A 127 12.27 9.60 3.88
C ALA A 127 10.89 8.97 4.16
N PHE A 128 9.86 9.49 3.49
CA PHE A 128 8.46 9.09 3.60
C PHE A 128 7.86 8.86 2.20
N GLN A 129 6.74 8.15 2.17
CA GLN A 129 5.92 8.03 0.98
C GLN A 129 5.07 9.29 0.84
N ASP A 130 4.84 9.75 -0.38
CA ASP A 130 3.92 10.86 -0.64
C ASP A 130 2.50 10.51 -0.17
N SER A 131 1.84 11.50 0.43
CA SER A 131 0.46 11.38 0.90
C SER A 131 -0.46 10.91 -0.23
N GLU A 132 -1.37 9.99 0.08
CA GLU A 132 -2.29 9.42 -0.90
C GLU A 132 -3.10 10.49 -1.63
N LEU A 133 -3.49 11.54 -0.91
CA LEU A 133 -4.22 12.70 -1.44
C LEU A 133 -3.52 13.38 -2.62
N LEU A 134 -2.19 13.30 -2.71
CA LEU A 134 -1.40 13.93 -3.78
C LEU A 134 -1.34 13.08 -5.06
N ARG A 135 -1.72 11.81 -4.99
CA ARG A 135 -1.40 10.79 -6.01
C ARG A 135 -2.59 9.94 -6.44
N ILE A 136 -3.80 10.29 -6.04
CA ILE A 136 -5.04 9.64 -6.49
C ILE A 136 -6.00 10.64 -7.16
N PRO A 137 -6.92 10.17 -8.01
CA PRO A 137 -8.07 10.96 -8.44
C PRO A 137 -8.91 11.40 -7.23
N LEU A 138 -9.50 12.61 -7.29
CA LEU A 138 -10.12 13.27 -6.14
C LEU A 138 -11.66 13.25 -6.17
N GLU A 139 -12.28 12.60 -7.15
CA GLU A 139 -13.73 12.58 -7.37
C GLU A 139 -14.47 12.07 -6.12
N GLU A 140 -14.00 10.95 -5.56
CA GLU A 140 -14.61 10.37 -4.35
C GLU A 140 -14.48 11.32 -3.15
N ILE A 141 -13.30 11.94 -2.97
CA ILE A 141 -13.04 12.87 -1.87
C ILE A 141 -13.90 14.13 -2.01
N VAL A 142 -14.06 14.65 -3.23
CA VAL A 142 -14.93 15.79 -3.54
C VAL A 142 -16.39 15.49 -3.20
N LEU A 143 -16.90 14.32 -3.61
CA LEU A 143 -18.26 13.90 -3.27
C LEU A 143 -18.44 13.72 -1.76
N GLN A 144 -17.48 13.08 -1.08
CA GLN A 144 -17.51 12.91 0.36
C GLN A 144 -17.53 14.26 1.08
N ALA A 145 -16.65 15.20 0.70
CA ALA A 145 -16.61 16.54 1.27
C ALA A 145 -17.97 17.26 1.13
N LYS A 146 -18.59 17.20 -0.06
CA LYS A 146 -19.94 17.76 -0.27
C LYS A 146 -21.00 17.07 0.60
N SER A 147 -20.97 15.74 0.68
CA SER A 147 -21.94 14.98 1.49
C SER A 147 -21.87 15.32 2.98
N LEU A 148 -20.70 15.71 3.47
CA LEU A 148 -20.46 16.15 4.85
C LEU A 148 -20.88 17.60 5.10
N GLY A 149 -21.47 18.28 4.12
CA GLY A 149 -21.91 19.65 4.27
C GLY A 149 -20.76 20.64 4.39
N VAL A 150 -19.60 20.35 3.75
CA VAL A 150 -18.58 21.37 3.47
C VAL A 150 -19.28 22.43 2.59
N ALA A 151 -19.87 23.41 3.28
CA ALA A 151 -20.89 24.29 2.74
C ALA A 151 -20.27 25.28 1.75
N PRO A 152 -20.96 25.68 0.68
CA PRO A 152 -20.59 26.89 -0.05
C PRO A 152 -20.56 28.04 0.97
N GLY A 153 -19.36 28.54 1.30
CA GLY A 153 -19.26 29.91 1.81
C GLY A 153 -19.86 30.82 0.74
N GLU A 154 -20.49 31.93 1.13
CA GLU A 154 -21.13 32.90 0.22
C GLU A 154 -20.30 33.12 -1.06
N GLY A 155 -20.61 32.37 -2.12
CA GLY A 155 -19.67 32.08 -3.21
C GLY A 155 -19.97 30.75 -3.89
N ASP A 156 -19.42 30.58 -5.09
CA ASP A 156 -19.71 29.45 -5.99
C ASP A 156 -19.41 28.09 -5.32
N ALA A 157 -20.25 27.08 -5.53
CA ALA A 157 -20.10 25.76 -4.87
C ALA A 157 -18.78 25.04 -5.22
N LEU A 158 -18.09 25.50 -6.27
CA LEU A 158 -16.75 25.08 -6.70
C LEU A 158 -15.65 25.58 -5.75
N ASP A 159 -15.82 26.76 -5.16
CA ASP A 159 -14.80 27.41 -4.34
C ASP A 159 -14.72 26.80 -2.94
N SER A 160 -15.82 26.28 -2.41
CA SER A 160 -15.83 25.69 -1.06
C SER A 160 -15.07 24.37 -0.97
N VAL A 161 -15.30 23.42 -1.87
CA VAL A 161 -14.58 22.13 -1.84
C VAL A 161 -13.10 22.34 -2.17
N THR A 162 -12.80 23.24 -3.11
CA THR A 162 -11.42 23.60 -3.43
C THR A 162 -10.72 24.20 -2.22
N SER A 163 -11.34 25.18 -1.56
CA SER A 163 -10.81 25.80 -0.34
C SER A 163 -10.63 24.79 0.79
N PHE A 164 -11.56 23.86 0.96
CA PHE A 164 -11.47 22.78 1.94
C PHE A 164 -10.26 21.87 1.69
N LEU A 165 -10.08 21.37 0.46
CA LEU A 165 -8.96 20.48 0.13
C LEU A 165 -7.61 21.17 0.22
N LEU A 166 -7.54 22.47 -0.10
CA LEU A 166 -6.31 23.26 0.03
C LEU A 166 -5.90 23.55 1.48
N ARG A 167 -6.77 23.26 2.46
CA ARG A 167 -6.45 23.33 3.89
C ARG A 167 -5.89 22.02 4.47
N ALA A 168 -5.74 20.97 3.65
CA ALA A 168 -5.15 19.71 4.09
C ALA A 168 -3.69 19.89 4.53
N MET A 169 -3.18 18.95 5.34
CA MET A 169 -1.77 18.93 5.78
C MET A 169 -0.80 18.96 4.59
N ASP A 170 -1.09 18.13 3.59
CA ASP A 170 -0.43 18.13 2.29
C ASP A 170 -1.49 18.46 1.21
N PRO A 171 -1.62 19.73 0.80
CA PRO A 171 -2.67 20.13 -0.13
C PRO A 171 -2.45 19.51 -1.53
N PRO A 172 -3.51 19.01 -2.20
CA PRO A 172 -3.39 18.44 -3.53
C PRO A 172 -3.09 19.51 -4.58
N HIS A 173 -2.57 19.07 -5.73
CA HIS A 173 -2.36 19.95 -6.87
C HIS A 173 -3.70 20.52 -7.36
N GLN A 174 -3.77 21.83 -7.62
CA GLN A 174 -5.01 22.51 -8.01
C GLN A 174 -5.65 21.93 -9.28
N LEU A 175 -4.83 21.49 -10.25
CA LEU A 175 -5.33 20.83 -11.46
C LEU A 175 -6.05 19.51 -11.13
N SER A 176 -5.60 18.75 -10.14
CA SER A 176 -6.25 17.51 -9.71
C SER A 176 -7.66 17.80 -9.17
N VAL A 177 -7.80 18.85 -8.35
CA VAL A 177 -9.10 19.28 -7.80
C VAL A 177 -10.05 19.72 -8.91
N ARG A 178 -9.57 20.58 -9.83
CA ARG A 178 -10.37 21.05 -10.97
C ARG A 178 -10.83 19.90 -11.87
N ASN A 179 -9.94 18.95 -12.16
CA ASN A 179 -10.26 17.77 -12.96
C ASN A 179 -11.36 16.94 -12.30
N ALA A 180 -11.25 16.68 -10.99
CA ALA A 180 -12.26 15.92 -10.26
C ALA A 180 -13.63 16.60 -10.28
N VAL A 181 -13.69 17.92 -10.04
CA VAL A 181 -14.97 18.65 -10.10
C VAL A 181 -15.56 18.64 -11.51
N SER A 182 -14.74 18.90 -12.53
CA SER A 182 -15.18 18.86 -13.93
C SER A 182 -15.69 17.47 -14.33
N ALA A 183 -15.03 16.40 -13.88
CA ALA A 183 -15.46 15.04 -14.11
C ALA A 183 -16.84 14.77 -13.48
N LEU A 184 -17.04 15.16 -12.22
CA LEU A 184 -18.31 14.96 -11.53
C LEU A 184 -19.47 15.78 -12.10
N GLN A 185 -19.21 17.02 -12.55
CA GLN A 185 -20.19 17.84 -13.27
C GLN A 185 -20.61 17.18 -14.59
N SER A 186 -19.66 16.57 -15.32
CA SER A 186 -19.94 15.90 -16.59
C SER A 186 -20.86 14.69 -16.47
N ILE A 187 -20.93 14.08 -15.27
CA ILE A 187 -21.81 12.94 -14.95
C ILE A 187 -23.02 13.34 -14.10
N ASN A 188 -23.30 14.66 -13.95
CA ASN A 188 -24.41 15.21 -13.16
C ASN A 188 -24.42 14.77 -11.68
N CYS A 189 -23.24 14.54 -11.09
CA CYS A 189 -23.11 14.25 -9.67
C CYS A 189 -22.85 15.52 -8.82
N LEU A 190 -22.66 16.68 -9.47
CA LEU A 190 -22.43 17.98 -8.84
C LEU A 190 -23.27 19.08 -9.48
#